data_AF-A0A0H4T055-F1
#
_entry.id   AF-A0A0H4T055-F1
#
_cell.length_a   1.000
_cell.length_b   1.000
_cell.length_c   1.000
_cell.angle_alpha   90.00
_cell.angle_beta   90.00
_cell.angle_gamma   90.00
#
_symmetry.space_group_name_H-M   'P 1'
#
loop_
_entity.id
_entity.type
_entity.pdbx_description
1 polymer ?
#
loop_
_entity_poly.entity_id
_entity_poly.type
_entity_poly.pdbx_seq_one_letter_code
_entity_poly.pdbx_strand_id
1 'polypeptide(L)'
;MIFVDRFRAGEWTQSALRTHCRDVPILPDFVGKKVAIHNGKAFLTVEIKPEMIGHYLGEFAMTRGTVAHSGPGVGATRSSKFMPLK
;
A
#
# COMPACT_ATOMS: atom_id res chain seq x y z
N MET A 1 3.87 -1.91 20.41
CA MET A 1 3.26 -1.63 19.09
C MET A 1 4.12 -2.35 18.07
N ILE A 2 3.70 -3.54 17.62
CA ILE A 2 4.58 -4.57 16.99
C ILE A 2 5.48 -4.00 15.88
N PHE A 3 4.98 -3.09 15.05
CA PHE A 3 5.76 -2.48 13.97
C PHE A 3 6.89 -1.56 14.47
N VAL A 4 6.61 -0.70 15.46
CA VAL A 4 7.61 0.22 16.04
C VAL A 4 8.69 -0.55 16.77
N ASP A 5 8.30 -1.62 17.49
CA ASP A 5 9.23 -2.47 18.22
C ASP A 5 10.16 -3.22 17.25
N ARG A 6 9.62 -3.74 16.14
CA ARG A 6 10.41 -4.36 15.05
C ARG A 6 11.32 -3.37 14.32
N PHE A 7 10.84 -2.15 14.11
CA PHE A 7 11.63 -1.07 13.53
C PHE A 7 12.87 -0.76 14.39
N ARG A 8 12.67 -0.67 15.71
CA ARG A 8 13.74 -0.43 16.69
C ARG A 8 14.65 -1.64 16.89
N ALA A 9 14.11 -2.85 16.82
CA ALA A 9 14.88 -4.10 16.93
C ALA A 9 15.82 -4.34 15.74
N GLY A 10 15.68 -3.57 14.65
CA GLY A 10 16.60 -3.68 13.52
C GLY A 10 16.37 -4.93 12.66
N GLU A 11 15.19 -5.54 12.71
CA GLU A 11 14.84 -6.73 11.91
C GLU A 11 14.57 -6.34 10.44
N TRP A 12 15.59 -5.85 9.75
CA TRP A 12 15.54 -5.47 8.35
C TRP A 12 15.98 -6.64 7.48
N THR A 13 15.06 -7.27 6.75
CA THR A 13 15.47 -8.07 5.58
C THR A 13 16.03 -7.12 4.52
N GLN A 14 17.08 -7.53 3.81
CA GLN A 14 17.92 -6.76 2.85
C GLN A 14 17.21 -5.76 1.91
N SER A 15 15.89 -5.80 1.75
CA SER A 15 15.15 -4.98 0.78
C SER A 15 14.10 -4.03 1.39
N ALA A 16 13.36 -4.43 2.43
CA ALA A 16 12.33 -3.60 3.08
C ALA A 16 11.75 -4.27 4.35
N LEU A 17 11.26 -3.46 5.29
CA LEU A 17 10.47 -3.95 6.43
C LEU A 17 9.03 -4.24 5.97
N ARG A 18 8.61 -5.50 6.01
CA ARG A 18 7.24 -5.91 5.63
C ARG A 18 6.26 -5.68 6.77
N THR A 19 5.13 -5.05 6.49
CA THR A 19 4.07 -4.77 7.46
C THR A 19 2.68 -5.04 6.91
N HIS A 20 1.84 -5.61 7.77
CA HIS A 20 0.38 -5.67 7.59
C HIS A 20 -0.33 -4.56 8.36
N CYS A 21 0.35 -3.92 9.31
CA CYS A 21 -0.21 -2.84 10.10
C CYS A 21 -0.21 -1.55 9.27
N ARG A 22 -1.40 -1.06 8.94
CA ARG A 22 -1.63 0.14 8.13
C ARG A 22 -2.01 1.36 8.97
N ASP A 23 -2.45 1.14 10.20
CA ASP A 23 -2.93 2.17 11.14
C ASP A 23 -1.79 2.82 11.94
N VAL A 24 -0.56 2.74 11.44
CA VAL A 24 0.64 3.28 12.09
C VAL A 24 0.93 4.67 11.52
N PRO A 25 1.04 5.71 12.35
CA PRO A 25 1.49 7.02 11.91
C PRO A 25 2.98 7.00 11.59
N ILE A 26 3.38 7.77 10.59
CA ILE A 26 4.77 7.92 10.19
C ILE A 26 5.47 8.83 11.20
N LEU A 27 6.38 8.21 11.95
CA LEU A 27 7.25 8.88 12.91
C LEU A 27 8.52 9.41 12.21
N PRO A 28 9.16 10.47 12.73
CA PRO A 28 10.41 11.00 12.20
C PRO A 28 11.52 9.94 12.08
N ASP A 29 11.52 8.95 12.98
CA ASP A 29 12.46 7.82 12.99
C ASP A 29 12.42 6.99 11.70
N PHE A 30 11.30 7.05 10.96
CA PHE A 30 11.05 6.21 9.78
C PHE A 30 11.58 6.80 8.46
N VAL A 31 12.03 8.05 8.48
CA VAL A 31 12.48 8.77 7.29
C VAL A 31 13.70 8.09 6.67
N GLY A 32 13.68 7.94 5.33
CA GLY A 32 14.77 7.31 4.57
C GLY A 32 14.80 5.78 4.64
N LYS A 33 13.78 5.14 5.23
CA LYS A 33 13.61 3.69 5.22
C LYS A 33 12.57 3.25 4.19
N LYS A 34 12.76 2.02 3.69
CA LYS A 34 11.81 1.35 2.77
C LYS A 34 10.90 0.42 3.56
N VAL A 35 9.60 0.67 3.45
CA VAL A 35 8.56 -0.12 4.12
C VAL A 35 7.69 -0.78 3.05
N ALA A 36 7.49 -2.08 3.18
CA ALA A 36 6.64 -2.87 2.31
C ALA A 36 5.27 -3.04 2.97
N ILE A 37 4.28 -2.30 2.48
CA ILE A 37 2.94 -2.18 3.07
C ILE A 37 2.00 -3.16 2.37
N HIS A 38 1.30 -3.98 3.13
CA HIS A 38 0.35 -4.94 2.57
C HIS A 38 -0.93 -4.25 2.09
N ASN A 39 -1.29 -4.49 0.83
CA ASN A 39 -2.44 -3.88 0.18
C ASN A 39 -3.67 -4.81 0.06
N GLY A 40 -3.65 -5.95 0.74
CA GLY A 40 -4.66 -7.02 0.64
C GLY A 40 -4.39 -8.05 -0.47
N LYS A 41 -3.56 -7.71 -1.45
CA LYS A 41 -3.14 -8.62 -2.54
C LYS A 41 -1.63 -8.76 -2.65
N ALA A 42 -0.91 -7.64 -2.59
CA ALA A 42 0.54 -7.59 -2.73
C ALA A 42 1.13 -6.61 -1.70
N PHE A 43 2.45 -6.67 -1.51
CA PHE A 43 3.19 -5.70 -0.73
C PHE A 43 3.71 -4.59 -1.65
N LEU A 44 3.36 -3.35 -1.35
CA LEU A 44 3.87 -2.18 -2.04
C LEU A 44 5.05 -1.62 -1.24
N THR A 45 6.21 -1.56 -1.87
CA THR A 45 7.40 -0.96 -1.25
C THR A 45 7.34 0.56 -1.44
N VAL A 46 7.27 1.27 -0.32
CA VAL A 46 7.24 2.74 -0.27
C VAL A 46 8.48 3.20 0.49
N GLU A 47 9.20 4.17 -0.09
CA GLU A 47 10.28 4.87 0.57
C GLU A 47 9.73 6.11 1.28
N ILE A 48 9.97 6.20 2.59
CA ILE A 48 9.37 7.25 3.42
C ILE A 48 10.19 8.53 3.27
N LYS A 49 9.52 9.58 2.77
CA LYS A 49 10.07 10.94 2.67
C LYS A 49 9.72 11.77 3.92
N PRO A 50 10.49 12.83 4.24
CA PRO A 50 10.20 13.70 5.39
C PRO A 50 8.82 14.37 5.32
N GLU A 51 8.33 14.66 4.12
CA GLU A 51 7.01 15.27 3.89
C GLU A 51 5.83 14.35 4.30
N MET A 52 6.10 13.07 4.53
CA MET A 52 5.10 12.07 4.90
C MET A 52 4.91 11.94 6.42
N ILE A 53 5.64 12.72 7.23
CA ILE A 53 5.53 12.69 8.70
C ILE A 53 4.10 13.10 9.11
N GLY A 54 3.52 12.34 10.04
CA GLY A 54 2.14 12.58 10.53
C GLY A 54 1.04 11.92 9.71
N HIS A 55 1.36 11.40 8.51
CA HIS A 55 0.45 10.57 7.73
C HIS A 55 0.44 9.11 8.22
N TYR A 56 -0.59 8.35 7.86
CA TYR A 56 -0.64 6.92 8.17
C TYR A 56 -0.01 6.09 7.04
N LEU A 57 0.68 5.01 7.38
CA LEU A 57 1.24 4.07 6.39
C LEU A 57 0.18 3.59 5.40
N GLY A 58 -1.05 3.38 5.87
CA GLY A 58 -2.16 2.94 5.05
C GLY A 58 -2.50 3.84 3.86
N GLU A 59 -2.22 5.14 3.95
CA GLU A 59 -2.54 6.14 2.91
C GLU A 59 -1.70 5.94 1.65
N PHE A 60 -0.49 5.40 1.80
CA PHE A 60 0.43 5.17 0.69
C PHE A 60 0.20 3.84 -0.05
N ALA A 61 -0.77 3.02 0.42
CA ALA A 61 -1.12 1.74 -0.19
C ALA A 61 -2.59 1.70 -0.61
N MET A 62 -2.86 1.88 -1.91
CA MET A 62 -4.21 1.91 -2.48
C MET A 62 -4.85 0.52 -2.57
N THR A 63 -5.79 0.20 -1.70
CA THR A 63 -6.48 -1.12 -1.65
C THR A 63 -7.35 -1.49 -2.84
N ARG A 64 -7.69 -0.50 -3.67
CA ARG A 64 -8.60 -0.67 -4.80
C ARG A 64 -7.92 -0.15 -6.05
N GLY A 65 -8.01 -0.90 -7.15
CA GLY A 65 -7.59 -0.41 -8.45
C GLY A 65 -8.54 0.67 -8.95
N THR A 66 -8.02 1.60 -9.76
CA THR A 66 -8.87 2.59 -10.42
C THR A 66 -9.83 1.89 -11.39
N VAL A 67 -11.08 2.33 -11.44
CA VAL A 67 -12.08 1.86 -12.41
C VAL A 67 -12.33 2.99 -13.40
N ALA A 68 -12.21 2.69 -14.69
CA ALA A 68 -12.49 3.64 -15.76
C ALA A 68 -13.85 3.30 -16.37
N HIS A 69 -14.79 4.25 -16.31
CA HIS A 69 -16.12 4.12 -16.92
C HIS A 69 -16.10 4.67 -18.35
N SER A 70 -15.27 4.07 -19.21
CA SER A 70 -15.05 4.58 -20.58
C SER A 70 -16.11 4.10 -21.56
N GLY A 71 -16.71 2.92 -21.33
CA GLY A 71 -17.77 2.38 -22.17
C GLY A 71 -18.23 0.98 -21.72
N PRO A 72 -19.37 0.48 -22.22
CA PRO A 72 -19.84 -0.87 -21.93
C PRO A 72 -18.78 -1.90 -22.33
N GLY A 73 -18.33 -2.72 -21.38
CA GLY A 73 -17.38 -3.81 -21.64
C GLY A 73 -15.89 -3.44 -21.54
N VAL A 74 -15.52 -2.15 -21.49
CA VAL A 74 -14.12 -1.72 -21.36
C VAL A 74 -13.92 -0.98 -20.04
N GLY A 75 -13.27 -1.64 -19.08
CA GLY A 75 -12.81 -1.01 -17.83
C GLY A 75 -13.80 -1.02 -16.66
N ALA A 76 -15.07 -1.36 -16.88
CA ALA A 76 -16.00 -1.63 -15.79
C ALA A 76 -15.72 -3.02 -15.18
N THR A 77 -15.94 -3.14 -13.88
CA THR A 77 -15.70 -4.35 -13.05
C THR A 77 -16.13 -5.67 -13.71
N ARG A 78 -15.59 -6.82 -13.25
CA ARG A 78 -15.83 -8.20 -13.76
C ARG A 78 -17.29 -8.56 -14.18
N SER A 79 -18.28 -7.80 -13.74
CA SER A 79 -19.68 -7.90 -14.16
C SER A 79 -19.95 -7.54 -15.64
N SER A 80 -19.09 -6.75 -16.31
CA SER A 80 -19.31 -6.37 -17.73
C SER A 80 -18.79 -7.40 -18.73
N LYS A 81 -18.39 -8.59 -18.29
CA LYS A 81 -17.80 -9.63 -19.15
C LYS A 81 -18.79 -10.22 -20.15
N PHE A 82 -20.10 -10.04 -19.93
CA PHE A 82 -21.13 -10.50 -20.84
C PHE A 82 -21.56 -9.38 -21.78
N MET A 83 -20.99 -9.35 -22.98
CA MET A 83 -21.55 -8.62 -24.12
C MET A 83 -22.28 -9.61 -25.02
N PRO A 84 -23.61 -9.49 -25.20
CA PRO A 84 -24.31 -10.24 -26.23
C PRO A 84 -23.93 -9.64 -27.59
N LEU A 85 -22.97 -10.27 -28.26
CA LEU A 85 -22.70 -10.01 -29.67
C LEU A 85 -23.93 -10.47 -30.46
N LYS A 86 -24.48 -9.57 -31.28
CA LYS A 86 -25.56 -9.91 -32.22
C LYS A 86 -24.98 -10.57 -33.47
#